data_AF-A0A2T2ZIC4-F1
#
_entry.id   AF-A0A2T2ZIC4-F1
#
_cell.length_a   1.000
_cell.length_b   1.000
_cell.length_c   1.000
_cell.angle_alpha   90.00
_cell.angle_beta   90.00
_cell.angle_gamma   90.00
#
_symmetry.space_group_name_H-M   'P 1'
#
loop_
_entity.id
_entity.type
_entity.pdbx_description
1 polymer ?
#
loop_
_entity_poly.entity_id
_entity_poly.type
_entity_poly.pdbx_seq_one_letter_code
_entity_poly.pdbx_strand_id
1 'polypeptide(L)'
;MPPQLQQSAQQWAQGLPQPQQDQAQQFLQNLPQPLQQVVPQTYADNLDGWIKHALFVMGQHGIPGSYDGIYRNVMRESGGNPRAINLYDSNAAAGIPSKGLMQVIDPTFAAYHVDGTSGDIYDPVANIAAACNYAAHRYGTIDSVFSAY
;
A
#
# COMPACT_ATOMS: atom_id res chain seq x y z
N MET A 1 16.22 -0.26 14.52
CA MET A 1 15.77 -1.18 15.60
C MET A 1 15.62 -2.57 15.01
N PRO A 2 15.96 -3.65 15.72
CA PRO A 2 15.78 -5.00 15.20
C PRO A 2 14.27 -5.29 14.97
N PRO A 3 13.91 -6.05 13.92
CA PRO A 3 12.51 -6.32 13.54
C PRO A 3 11.63 -6.90 14.66
N GLN A 4 12.24 -7.61 15.62
CA GLN A 4 11.56 -8.19 16.78
C GLN A 4 10.96 -7.14 17.74
N LEU A 5 11.58 -5.95 17.86
CA LEU A 5 11.06 -4.88 18.72
C LEU A 5 9.85 -4.16 18.09
N GLN A 6 9.74 -4.17 16.76
CA GLN A 6 8.63 -3.54 16.04
C GLN A 6 7.35 -4.37 16.15
N GLN A 7 7.44 -5.69 16.00
CA GLN A 7 6.29 -6.59 16.19
C GLN A 7 5.76 -6.56 17.63
N SER A 8 6.64 -6.49 18.63
CA SER A 8 6.22 -6.41 20.03
C SER A 8 5.46 -5.12 20.35
N ALA A 9 5.82 -4.00 19.75
CA ALA A 9 5.14 -2.72 19.97
C ALA A 9 3.72 -2.69 19.35
N GLN A 10 3.55 -3.31 18.18
CA GLN A 10 2.26 -3.41 17.49
C GLN A 10 1.27 -4.31 18.25
N GLN A 11 1.73 -5.46 18.74
CA GLN A 11 0.90 -6.37 19.54
C GLN A 11 0.48 -5.74 20.88
N TRP A 12 1.34 -4.92 21.48
CA TRP A 12 1.02 -4.21 22.72
C TRP A 12 -0.04 -3.11 22.52
N ALA A 13 0.06 -2.33 21.44
CA ALA A 13 -0.84 -1.22 21.16
C ALA A 13 -2.26 -1.68 20.78
N GLN A 14 -2.40 -2.83 20.11
CA GLN A 14 -3.70 -3.38 19.73
C GLN A 14 -4.54 -3.88 20.92
N GLY A 15 -3.92 -4.11 22.09
CA GLY A 15 -4.62 -4.45 23.33
C GLY A 15 -5.19 -3.25 24.10
N LEU A 16 -4.91 -2.03 23.66
CA LEU A 16 -5.36 -0.81 24.34
C LEU A 16 -6.76 -0.37 23.85
N PRO A 17 -7.61 0.18 24.73
CA PRO A 17 -8.83 0.89 24.33
C PRO A 17 -8.56 1.99 23.28
N GLN A 18 -9.45 2.14 22.30
CA GLN A 18 -9.33 3.12 21.19
C GLN A 18 -8.88 4.53 21.62
N PRO A 19 -9.41 5.15 22.70
CA PRO A 19 -8.96 6.48 23.11
C PRO A 19 -7.47 6.56 23.47
N GLN A 20 -6.89 5.45 23.94
CA GLN A 20 -5.48 5.38 24.31
C GLN A 20 -4.61 5.11 23.07
N GLN A 21 -5.15 4.40 22.07
CA GLN A 21 -4.50 4.29 20.76
C GLN A 21 -4.42 5.67 20.08
N ASP A 22 -5.51 6.43 20.09
CA ASP A 22 -5.56 7.79 19.53
C ASP A 22 -4.59 8.75 20.22
N GLN A 23 -4.52 8.70 21.56
CA GLN A 23 -3.58 9.51 22.33
C GLN A 23 -2.12 9.14 22.05
N ALA A 24 -1.82 7.85 21.91
CA ALA A 24 -0.49 7.39 21.55
C ALA A 24 -0.09 7.89 20.15
N GLN A 25 -1.01 7.82 19.18
CA GLN A 25 -0.77 8.35 17.83
C GLN A 25 -0.55 9.87 17.84
N GLN A 26 -1.37 10.63 18.57
CA GLN A 26 -1.21 12.08 18.70
C GLN A 26 0.10 12.47 19.39
N PHE A 27 0.52 11.71 20.39
CA PHE A 27 1.82 11.92 21.05
C PHE A 27 2.97 11.73 20.07
N LEU A 28 2.98 10.64 19.30
CA LEU A 28 4.02 10.35 18.31
C LEU A 28 4.08 11.41 17.20
N GLN A 29 2.91 11.90 16.75
CA GLN A 29 2.81 12.97 15.74
C GLN A 29 3.37 14.32 16.22
N ASN A 30 3.35 14.58 17.54
CA ASN A 30 3.80 15.84 18.13
C ASN A 30 5.22 15.80 18.70
N LEU A 31 5.99 14.73 18.47
CA LEU A 31 7.37 14.67 18.92
C LEU A 31 8.22 15.76 18.24
N PRO A 32 9.15 16.43 18.94
CA PRO A 32 10.06 17.37 18.30
C PRO A 32 11.06 16.63 17.41
N GLN A 33 11.45 17.24 16.29
CA GLN A 33 12.56 16.74 15.47
C GLN A 33 13.87 16.79 16.29
N PRO A 34 14.76 15.78 16.23
CA PRO A 34 14.77 14.65 15.29
C PRO A 34 14.04 13.38 15.79
N LEU A 35 13.34 13.42 16.93
CA LEU A 35 12.79 12.20 17.55
C LEU A 35 11.70 11.53 16.70
N GLN A 36 10.98 12.29 15.87
CA GLN A 36 10.04 11.72 14.90
C GLN A 36 10.70 10.74 13.91
N GLN A 37 11.99 10.94 13.60
CA GLN A 37 12.72 10.13 12.62
C GLN A 37 13.08 8.74 13.15
N VAL A 38 12.99 8.54 14.47
CA VAL A 38 13.36 7.29 15.15
C VAL A 38 12.13 6.47 15.57
N VAL A 39 10.93 7.01 15.39
CA VAL A 39 9.66 6.31 15.64
C VAL A 39 9.35 5.40 14.44
N PRO A 40 9.04 4.12 14.66
CA PRO A 40 8.50 3.27 13.59
C PRO A 40 7.23 3.90 13.04
N GLN A 41 7.20 4.21 11.75
CA GLN A 41 5.98 4.70 11.10
C GLN A 41 4.91 3.62 11.21
N THR A 42 3.87 3.88 12.00
CA THR A 42 2.70 3.01 12.12
C THR A 42 1.64 3.51 11.16
N TYR A 43 1.26 2.67 10.21
CA TYR A 43 0.15 2.93 9.30
C TYR A 43 -1.09 2.21 9.80
N ALA A 44 -2.25 2.86 9.68
CA ALA A 44 -3.53 2.23 10.00
C ALA A 44 -3.79 1.05 9.06
N ASP A 45 -4.49 0.01 9.53
CA ASP A 45 -4.90 -1.13 8.69
C ASP A 45 -6.22 -0.83 7.97
N ASN A 46 -6.18 0.17 7.09
CA ASN A 46 -7.28 0.62 6.25
C ASN A 46 -6.75 1.31 4.99
N LEU A 47 -7.65 1.70 4.08
CA LEU A 47 -7.25 2.28 2.79
C LEU A 47 -6.31 3.48 2.92
N ASP A 48 -6.57 4.41 3.84
CA ASP A 48 -5.71 5.58 4.05
C ASP A 48 -4.30 5.16 4.51
N GLY A 49 -4.22 4.24 5.48
CA GLY A 49 -2.94 3.74 5.96
C GLY A 49 -2.18 2.93 4.91
N TRP A 50 -2.86 2.10 4.12
CA TRP A 50 -2.24 1.33 3.04
C TRP A 50 -1.66 2.24 1.95
N ILE A 51 -2.39 3.29 1.54
CA ILE A 51 -1.89 4.25 0.55
C ILE A 51 -0.67 5.01 1.10
N LYS A 52 -0.74 5.49 2.34
CA LYS A 52 0.40 6.19 2.98
C LYS A 52 1.62 5.29 3.12
N HIS A 53 1.42 4.02 3.45
CA HIS A 53 2.51 3.06 3.54
C HIS A 53 3.11 2.79 2.16
N ALA A 54 2.28 2.58 1.14
CA ALA A 54 2.75 2.40 -0.23
C ALA A 54 3.53 3.63 -0.73
N LEU A 55 3.04 4.85 -0.48
CA LEU A 55 3.75 6.09 -0.82
C LEU A 55 5.11 6.20 -0.13
N PHE A 56 5.20 5.78 1.14
CA PHE A 56 6.47 5.75 1.86
C PHE A 56 7.47 4.80 1.19
N VAL A 57 7.05 3.55 0.90
CA VAL A 57 7.90 2.58 0.21
C VAL A 57 8.27 3.08 -1.19
N MET A 58 7.29 3.54 -1.97
CA MET A 58 7.51 4.12 -3.29
C MET A 58 8.55 5.26 -3.26
N GLY A 59 8.48 6.15 -2.27
CA GLY A 59 9.44 7.24 -2.09
C GLY A 59 10.86 6.75 -1.85
N GLN A 60 11.05 5.65 -1.12
CA GLN A 60 12.38 5.04 -0.92
C GLN A 60 12.97 4.47 -2.21
N HIS A 61 12.12 4.08 -3.16
CA HIS A 61 12.51 3.47 -4.44
C HIS A 61 12.44 4.45 -5.62
N GLY A 62 12.13 5.73 -5.38
CA GLY A 62 12.01 6.73 -6.44
C GLY A 62 10.82 6.52 -7.38
N ILE A 63 9.78 5.80 -6.93
CA ILE A 63 8.56 5.55 -7.70
C ILE A 63 7.59 6.72 -7.50
N PRO A 64 7.24 7.48 -8.56
CA PRO A 64 6.36 8.63 -8.44
C PRO A 64 4.89 8.22 -8.25
N GLY A 65 4.17 9.03 -7.48
CA GLY A 65 2.72 8.95 -7.35
C GLY A 65 2.19 9.84 -6.23
N SER A 66 0.90 10.17 -6.28
CA SER A 66 0.21 10.93 -5.24
C SER A 66 -0.86 10.10 -4.53
N TYR A 67 -1.22 10.52 -3.31
CA TYR A 67 -2.32 9.90 -2.56
C TYR A 67 -3.62 9.91 -3.37
N ASP A 68 -3.98 11.06 -3.95
CA ASP A 68 -5.22 11.22 -4.71
C ASP A 68 -5.21 10.40 -6.00
N GLY A 69 -4.05 10.32 -6.67
CA GLY A 69 -3.84 9.46 -7.83
C GLY A 69 -4.09 8.00 -7.47
N ILE A 70 -3.47 7.50 -6.41
CA ILE A 70 -3.66 6.12 -5.95
C ILE A 70 -5.11 5.89 -5.54
N TYR A 71 -5.66 6.72 -4.67
CA TYR A 71 -7.04 6.60 -4.16
C TYR A 71 -8.06 6.54 -5.30
N ARG A 72 -7.95 7.44 -6.29
CA ARG A 72 -8.81 7.47 -7.48
C ARG A 72 -8.76 6.16 -8.26
N ASN A 73 -7.58 5.61 -8.46
CA ASN A 73 -7.43 4.34 -9.18
C ASN A 73 -7.98 3.17 -8.35
N VAL A 74 -7.64 3.07 -7.05
CA VAL A 74 -8.19 2.02 -6.16
C VAL A 74 -9.72 2.01 -6.17
N MET A 75 -10.36 3.17 -6.06
CA MET A 75 -11.81 3.26 -6.04
C MET A 75 -12.45 2.83 -7.35
N ARG A 76 -11.78 3.06 -8.49
CA ARG A 76 -12.24 2.61 -9.81
C ARG A 76 -12.07 1.09 -9.98
N GLU A 77 -10.91 0.56 -9.57
CA GLU A 77 -10.54 -0.82 -9.82
C GLU A 77 -11.24 -1.82 -8.89
N SER A 78 -11.37 -1.49 -7.61
CA SER A 78 -11.83 -2.45 -6.59
C SER A 78 -12.87 -1.90 -5.60
N GLY A 79 -13.18 -0.60 -5.67
CA GLY A 79 -13.98 0.06 -4.65
C GLY A 79 -13.34 0.02 -3.25
N GLY A 80 -12.02 -0.17 -3.17
CA GLY A 80 -11.29 -0.30 -1.91
C GLY A 80 -11.26 -1.73 -1.33
N ASN A 81 -11.70 -2.75 -2.08
CA ASN A 81 -11.65 -4.13 -1.61
C ASN A 81 -10.28 -4.79 -1.92
N PRO A 82 -9.43 -5.07 -0.92
CA PRO A 82 -8.11 -5.67 -1.15
C PRO A 82 -8.19 -7.12 -1.62
N ARG A 83 -9.36 -7.77 -1.54
CA ARG A 83 -9.60 -9.15 -2.01
C ARG A 83 -10.35 -9.20 -3.35
N ALA A 84 -10.47 -8.07 -4.06
CA ALA A 84 -11.12 -8.06 -5.36
C ALA A 84 -10.40 -8.98 -6.37
N ILE A 85 -11.19 -9.67 -7.20
CA ILE A 85 -10.71 -10.53 -8.28
C ILE A 85 -11.66 -10.44 -9.46
N ASN A 86 -11.12 -10.23 -10.67
CA ASN A 86 -11.90 -10.28 -11.90
C ASN A 86 -11.82 -11.69 -12.53
N LEU A 87 -12.96 -12.32 -12.78
CA LEU A 87 -13.05 -13.67 -13.34
C LEU A 87 -13.69 -13.72 -14.74
N TYR A 88 -13.93 -12.56 -15.37
CA TYR A 88 -14.76 -12.48 -16.58
C TYR A 88 -14.01 -12.06 -17.84
N ASP A 89 -12.80 -11.51 -17.73
CA ASP A 89 -12.05 -10.97 -18.87
C ASP A 89 -11.13 -12.00 -19.55
N SER A 90 -10.38 -11.57 -20.57
CA SER A 90 -9.44 -12.42 -21.29
C SER A 90 -8.29 -12.92 -20.41
N ASN A 91 -7.89 -12.16 -19.39
CA ASN A 91 -6.84 -12.58 -18.46
C ASN A 91 -7.35 -13.69 -17.55
N ALA A 92 -8.58 -13.58 -17.06
CA ALA A 92 -9.25 -14.63 -16.31
C ALA A 92 -9.42 -15.90 -17.16
N ALA A 93 -9.84 -15.76 -18.42
CA ALA A 93 -9.92 -16.88 -19.36
C ALA A 93 -8.55 -17.55 -19.61
N ALA A 94 -7.46 -16.78 -19.55
CA ALA A 94 -6.09 -17.26 -19.63
C ALA A 94 -5.53 -17.80 -18.29
N GLY A 95 -6.33 -17.82 -17.22
CA GLY A 95 -5.91 -18.31 -15.90
C GLY A 95 -5.03 -17.34 -15.09
N ILE A 96 -4.94 -16.08 -15.51
CA ILE A 96 -4.15 -15.01 -14.86
C ILE A 96 -5.03 -13.81 -14.46
N PRO A 97 -6.10 -14.02 -13.67
CA PRO A 97 -7.06 -12.97 -13.37
C PRO A 97 -6.41 -11.79 -12.65
N SER A 98 -6.96 -10.59 -12.87
CA SER A 98 -6.61 -9.37 -12.15
C SER A 98 -7.05 -9.42 -10.68
N LYS A 99 -6.21 -8.94 -9.76
CA LYS A 99 -6.38 -9.10 -8.31
C LYS A 99 -6.03 -7.86 -7.50
N GLY A 100 -6.65 -7.75 -6.33
CA GLY A 100 -6.33 -6.77 -5.30
C GLY A 100 -6.84 -5.36 -5.60
N LEU A 101 -6.36 -4.39 -4.81
CA LEU A 101 -6.85 -3.01 -4.82
C LEU A 101 -6.75 -2.34 -6.19
N MET A 102 -5.69 -2.66 -6.93
CA MET A 102 -5.35 -2.04 -8.23
C MET A 102 -5.57 -2.99 -9.41
N GLN A 103 -6.21 -4.16 -9.19
CA GLN A 103 -6.54 -5.14 -10.22
C GLN A 103 -5.32 -5.52 -11.10
N VAL A 104 -4.19 -5.84 -10.45
CA VAL A 104 -2.95 -6.26 -11.11
C VAL A 104 -2.99 -7.77 -11.39
N ILE A 105 -2.47 -8.20 -12.53
CA ILE A 105 -2.28 -9.62 -12.87
C ILE A 105 -0.94 -10.15 -12.33
N ASP A 106 -0.86 -11.45 -12.02
CA ASP A 106 0.33 -12.09 -11.46
C ASP A 106 1.66 -11.78 -12.19
N PRO A 107 1.77 -11.86 -13.54
CA PRO A 107 3.03 -11.58 -14.21
C PRO A 107 3.45 -10.11 -14.08
N THR A 108 2.51 -9.17 -14.05
CA THR A 108 2.81 -7.75 -13.81
C THR A 108 3.23 -7.53 -12.37
N PHE A 109 2.54 -8.13 -11.39
CA PHE A 109 2.93 -8.03 -10.00
C PHE A 109 4.36 -8.55 -9.78
N ALA A 110 4.70 -9.71 -10.35
CA ALA A 110 6.04 -10.28 -10.23
C ALA A 110 7.11 -9.40 -10.89
N ALA A 111 6.83 -8.80 -12.05
CA ALA A 111 7.78 -7.97 -12.78
C ALA A 111 8.01 -6.59 -12.14
N TYR A 112 7.01 -6.06 -11.43
CA TYR A 112 7.04 -4.70 -10.85
C TYR A 112 6.96 -4.69 -9.33
N HIS A 113 7.12 -5.84 -8.68
CA HIS A 113 7.22 -5.96 -7.23
C HIS A 113 8.27 -4.98 -6.68
N VAL A 114 7.97 -4.39 -5.52
CA VAL A 114 8.85 -3.41 -4.87
C VAL A 114 9.42 -4.03 -3.61
N ASP A 115 10.75 -4.09 -3.55
CA ASP A 115 11.48 -4.63 -2.40
C ASP A 115 11.01 -3.97 -1.09
N GLY A 116 10.92 -4.76 -0.02
CA GLY A 116 10.40 -4.29 1.27
C GLY A 116 8.87 -4.42 1.42
N THR A 117 8.15 -4.87 0.39
CA THR A 117 6.72 -5.23 0.49
C THR A 117 6.49 -6.75 0.49
N SER A 118 5.28 -7.19 0.84
CA SER A 118 4.88 -8.60 0.81
C SER A 118 4.97 -9.19 -0.61
N GLY A 119 5.22 -10.49 -0.72
CA GLY A 119 5.11 -11.23 -1.98
C GLY A 119 3.68 -11.67 -2.33
N ASP A 120 2.71 -11.38 -1.45
CA ASP A 120 1.30 -11.67 -1.70
C ASP A 120 0.66 -10.54 -2.53
N ILE A 121 0.08 -10.88 -3.69
CA ILE A 121 -0.62 -9.93 -4.55
C ILE A 121 -1.88 -9.33 -3.90
N TYR A 122 -2.44 -9.96 -2.87
CA TYR A 122 -3.56 -9.43 -2.09
C TYR A 122 -3.12 -8.56 -0.92
N ASP A 123 -1.82 -8.45 -0.62
CA ASP A 123 -1.34 -7.46 0.33
C ASP A 123 -1.58 -6.07 -0.25
N PRO A 124 -2.31 -5.18 0.46
CA PRO A 124 -2.75 -3.91 -0.10
C PRO A 124 -1.56 -2.98 -0.43
N VAL A 125 -0.49 -3.01 0.37
CA VAL A 125 0.69 -2.17 0.16
C VAL A 125 1.49 -2.66 -1.03
N ALA A 126 1.75 -3.97 -1.11
CA ALA A 126 2.45 -4.58 -2.24
C ALA A 126 1.69 -4.39 -3.56
N ASN A 127 0.36 -4.57 -3.54
CA ASN A 127 -0.48 -4.41 -4.72
C ASN A 127 -0.46 -2.96 -5.25
N ILE A 128 -0.59 -1.97 -4.35
CA ILE A 128 -0.48 -0.55 -4.72
C ILE A 128 0.92 -0.23 -5.25
N ALA A 129 1.98 -0.65 -4.54
CA ALA A 129 3.35 -0.34 -4.90
C ALA A 129 3.72 -0.93 -6.29
N ALA A 130 3.36 -2.19 -6.54
CA ALA A 130 3.61 -2.84 -7.84
C ALA A 130 2.83 -2.17 -8.98
N ALA A 131 1.56 -1.80 -8.77
CA ALA A 131 0.77 -1.07 -9.76
C ALA A 131 1.37 0.30 -10.09
N CYS A 132 1.81 1.04 -9.06
CA CYS A 132 2.43 2.34 -9.25
C CYS A 132 3.79 2.26 -9.94
N ASN A 133 4.58 1.22 -9.63
CA ASN A 133 5.85 0.95 -10.30
C ASN A 133 5.64 0.64 -11.79
N TYR A 134 4.64 -0.18 -12.12
CA TYR A 134 4.22 -0.41 -13.50
C TYR A 134 3.78 0.89 -14.19
N ALA A 135 2.94 1.69 -13.54
CA ALA A 135 2.46 2.95 -14.08
C ALA A 135 3.59 3.96 -14.30
N ALA A 136 4.55 4.04 -13.39
CA ALA A 136 5.73 4.87 -13.54
C ALA A 136 6.56 4.47 -14.77
N HIS A 137 6.80 3.16 -14.95
CA HIS A 137 7.52 2.66 -16.11
C HIS A 137 6.77 2.92 -17.43
N ARG A 138 5.43 2.77 -17.45
CA ARG A 138 4.64 2.84 -18.69
C ARG A 138 4.17 4.26 -19.05
N TYR A 139 3.89 5.08 -18.04
CA TYR A 139 3.18 6.36 -18.15
C TYR A 139 3.86 7.50 -17.38
N GLY A 140 4.96 7.24 -16.69
CA GLY A 140 5.70 8.24 -15.90
C GLY A 140 5.19 8.42 -14.46
N THR A 141 3.90 8.22 -14.19
CA THR A 141 3.32 8.21 -12.84
C THR A 141 1.92 7.58 -12.85
N ILE A 142 1.49 7.06 -11.70
CA ILE A 142 0.09 6.63 -11.48
C ILE A 142 -0.91 7.79 -11.66
N ASP A 143 -0.47 9.04 -11.48
CA ASP A 143 -1.33 10.22 -11.60
C ASP A 143 -1.84 10.41 -13.03
N SER A 144 -1.12 9.89 -14.03
CA SER A 144 -1.47 9.96 -15.45
C SER A 144 -2.41 8.83 -15.91
N VAL A 145 -2.79 7.91 -15.03
CA VAL A 145 -3.65 6.77 -15.37
C VAL A 145 -5.11 7.12 -15.12
N PHE A 146 -5.96 7.09 -16.16
CA PHE A 146 -7.39 7.43 -16.06
C PHE A 146 -8.34 6.29 -16.47
N SER A 147 -7.81 5.20 -17.01
CA SER A 147 -8.57 4.00 -17.41
C SER A 147 -8.10 2.77 -16.64
N ALA A 148 -8.93 1.72 -16.67
CA ALA A 148 -8.55 0.40 -16.18
C ALA A 148 -7.34 -0.18 -16.92
N TYR A 149 -6.60 -1.07 -16.24
CA TYR A 149 -5.40 -1.75 -16.73
C TYR A 149 -5.68 -2.91 -17.67
#